data_AF-A0A158SQA8-F1
#
_entry.id   AF-A0A158SQA8-F1
#
_cell.length_a   1.000
_cell.length_b   1.000
_cell.length_c   1.000
_cell.angle_alpha   90.00
_cell.angle_beta   90.00
_cell.angle_gamma   90.00
#
_symmetry.space_group_name_H-M   'P 1'
#
loop_
_entity.id
_entity.type
_entity.pdbx_description
1 polymer ?
#
loop_
_entity_poly.entity_id
_entity_poly.type
_entity_poly.pdbx_seq_one_letter_code
_entity_poly.pdbx_strand_id
1 'polypeptide(L)'
;MVQHPRGFAEPRPSVDTDGMMRFRASKQDCEACALKPNCYCCSVQPMCKIACSIYERARDLASDLAQKATARSSQNLPCERSRSSDWLPEPGDGS
;
A
#
# COMPACT_ATOMS: atom_id res chain seq x y z
N MET A 1 -17.09 15.76 -38.53
CA MET A 1 -18.27 15.94 -37.65
C MET A 1 -17.74 16.19 -36.24
N VAL A 2 -17.77 17.44 -35.77
CA VAL A 2 -17.23 17.81 -34.44
C VAL A 2 -18.32 17.53 -33.40
N GLN A 3 -18.00 16.68 -32.42
CA GLN A 3 -18.90 16.43 -31.30
C GLN A 3 -18.72 17.54 -30.27
N HIS A 4 -19.79 18.30 -30.01
CA HIS A 4 -19.79 19.33 -28.95
C HIS A 4 -20.13 18.66 -27.61
N PRO A 5 -19.43 19.03 -26.51
CA PRO A 5 -19.72 18.47 -25.20
C PRO A 5 -21.15 18.85 -24.78
N ARG A 6 -21.90 17.87 -24.26
CA ARG A 6 -23.21 18.15 -23.67
C ARG A 6 -23.01 18.99 -22.41
N GLY A 7 -23.69 20.14 -22.33
CA GLY A 7 -23.72 20.96 -21.13
C GLY A 7 -24.52 20.25 -20.04
N PHE A 8 -23.84 19.61 -19.09
CA PHE A 8 -24.49 19.08 -17.90
C PHE A 8 -24.77 20.22 -16.93
N ALA A 9 -25.98 20.27 -16.36
CA ALA A 9 -26.36 21.28 -15.38
C ALA A 9 -25.54 21.16 -14.08
N GLU A 10 -25.20 19.93 -13.70
CA GLU A 10 -24.34 19.62 -12.56
C GLU A 10 -23.15 18.75 -13.00
N PRO A 11 -21.94 19.01 -12.47
CA PRO A 11 -20.79 18.17 -12.75
C PRO A 11 -20.98 16.79 -12.13
N ARG A 12 -20.63 15.73 -12.88
CA ARG A 12 -20.60 14.37 -12.33
C ARG A 12 -19.54 14.31 -11.23
N PRO A 13 -19.84 13.69 -10.07
CA PRO A 13 -18.81 13.44 -9.08
C PRO A 13 -17.69 12.60 -9.70
N SER A 14 -16.45 12.94 -9.40
CA SER A 14 -15.28 12.24 -9.93
C SER A 14 -15.07 10.87 -9.29
N VAL A 15 -15.72 10.62 -8.15
CA VAL A 15 -15.60 9.41 -7.34
C VAL A 15 -16.97 8.75 -7.25
N ASP A 16 -17.01 7.44 -7.41
CA ASP A 16 -18.20 6.61 -7.19
C ASP A 16 -18.54 6.57 -5.67
N THR A 17 -19.75 6.14 -5.32
CA THR A 17 -20.23 6.09 -3.92
C THR A 17 -19.35 5.25 -2.99
N ASP A 18 -18.68 4.24 -3.54
CA ASP A 18 -17.79 3.33 -2.81
C ASP A 18 -16.37 3.90 -2.59
N GLY A 19 -16.14 5.18 -2.93
CA GLY A 19 -14.82 5.79 -2.82
C GLY A 19 -13.83 5.31 -3.90
N MET A 20 -14.36 4.72 -4.97
CA MET A 20 -13.59 4.26 -6.13
C MET A 20 -13.62 5.31 -7.24
N MET A 21 -12.50 5.48 -7.94
CA MET A 21 -12.37 6.36 -9.09
C MET A 21 -11.83 5.55 -10.27
N ARG A 22 -12.38 5.79 -11.47
CA ARG A 22 -11.88 5.19 -12.72
C ARG A 22 -10.65 5.95 -13.22
N PHE A 23 -9.46 5.44 -12.93
CA PHE A 23 -8.20 5.99 -13.37
C PHE A 23 -7.83 5.46 -14.77
N ARG A 24 -7.20 6.30 -15.61
CA ARG A 24 -6.62 5.86 -16.89
C ARG A 24 -5.19 5.45 -16.66
N ALA A 25 -4.93 4.15 -16.64
CA ALA A 25 -3.59 3.59 -16.50
C ALA A 25 -3.03 3.20 -17.86
N SER A 26 -1.76 3.51 -18.06
CA SER A 26 -0.98 2.98 -19.18
C SER A 26 -0.32 1.66 -18.80
N LYS A 27 0.21 0.96 -19.80
CA LYS A 27 1.04 -0.24 -19.58
C LYS A 27 2.24 0.03 -18.67
N GLN A 28 2.84 1.22 -18.76
CA GLN A 28 4.00 1.62 -17.96
C GLN A 28 3.63 1.79 -16.48
N ASP A 29 2.46 2.36 -16.18
CA ASP A 29 1.96 2.48 -14.80
C ASP A 29 1.67 1.10 -14.19
N CYS A 30 1.15 0.19 -15.01
CA CYS A 30 0.93 -1.19 -14.59
C CYS A 30 2.26 -1.95 -14.45
N GLU A 31 3.33 -1.47 -15.11
CA GLU A 31 4.77 -1.66 -14.87
C GLU A 31 5.15 -2.51 -13.65
N ALA A 32 5.14 -1.79 -12.53
CA ALA A 32 5.60 -2.21 -11.23
C ALA A 32 4.50 -2.79 -10.33
N CYS A 33 3.26 -2.92 -10.82
CA CYS A 33 2.13 -3.34 -10.00
C CYS A 33 2.17 -4.84 -9.74
N ALA A 34 2.14 -5.28 -8.47
CA ALA A 34 2.13 -6.70 -8.10
C ALA A 34 0.86 -7.45 -8.59
N LEU A 35 -0.23 -6.72 -8.84
CA LEU A 35 -1.49 -7.26 -9.39
C LEU A 35 -1.48 -7.34 -10.93
N LYS A 36 -0.32 -7.16 -11.57
CA LYS A 36 -0.08 -7.29 -13.02
C LYS A 36 -0.83 -8.43 -13.71
N PRO A 37 -0.80 -9.70 -13.22
CA PRO A 37 -1.42 -10.82 -13.96
C PRO A 37 -2.94 -10.65 -14.08
N ASN A 38 -3.56 -9.93 -13.14
CA ASN A 38 -4.99 -9.67 -13.12
C ASN A 38 -5.35 -8.34 -13.81
N CYS A 39 -4.36 -7.54 -14.22
CA CYS A 39 -4.58 -6.23 -14.81
C CYS A 39 -4.83 -6.33 -16.32
N TYR A 40 -6.06 -5.99 -16.73
CA TYR A 40 -6.52 -5.99 -18.13
C TYR A 40 -5.65 -5.16 -19.09
N CYS A 41 -4.95 -4.12 -18.58
CA CYS A 41 -4.02 -3.30 -19.37
C CYS A 41 -2.81 -4.09 -19.92
N CYS A 42 -2.40 -5.17 -19.25
CA CYS A 42 -1.18 -5.87 -19.59
C CYS A 42 -1.37 -6.91 -20.71
N SER A 43 -2.59 -7.40 -20.94
CA SER A 43 -2.85 -8.47 -21.91
C SER A 43 -3.63 -8.02 -23.15
N VAL A 44 -4.50 -7.00 -23.07
CA VAL A 44 -5.44 -6.68 -24.17
C VAL A 44 -5.20 -5.30 -24.78
N GLN A 45 -4.96 -4.26 -23.96
CA GLN A 45 -4.92 -2.87 -24.42
C GLN A 45 -3.83 -2.08 -23.68
N PRO A 46 -2.97 -1.31 -24.37
CA PRO A 46 -1.87 -0.56 -23.73
C PRO A 46 -2.34 0.59 -22.82
N MET A 47 -3.64 0.89 -22.85
CA MET A 47 -4.29 1.92 -22.03
C MET A 47 -5.65 1.38 -21.60
N CYS A 48 -5.92 1.32 -20.29
CA CYS A 48 -7.22 0.90 -19.80
C CYS A 48 -7.73 1.79 -18.65
N LYS A 49 -9.02 1.63 -18.32
CA LYS A 49 -9.62 2.27 -17.16
C LYS A 49 -9.65 1.26 -16.01
N ILE A 50 -9.00 1.58 -14.91
CA ILE A 50 -8.91 0.75 -13.70
C ILE A 50 -9.69 1.45 -12.58
N ALA A 51 -10.41 0.69 -11.77
CA ALA A 51 -10.98 1.21 -10.53
C ALA A 51 -9.88 1.27 -9.47
N CYS A 52 -9.56 2.48 -9.01
CA CYS A 52 -8.62 2.74 -7.93
C CYS A 52 -9.34 3.45 -6.79
N SER A 53 -9.06 3.08 -5.54
CA SER A 53 -9.63 3.81 -4.41
C SER A 53 -8.97 5.17 -4.22
N ILE A 54 -9.71 6.18 -3.79
CA ILE A 54 -9.15 7.53 -3.52
C ILE A 54 -8.14 7.55 -2.37
N TYR A 55 -8.23 6.55 -1.50
CA TYR A 55 -7.41 6.44 -0.29
C TYR A 55 -6.08 5.73 -0.52
N GLU A 56 -5.75 5.36 -1.76
CA GLU A 56 -4.59 4.50 -1.98
C GLU A 56 -3.27 5.16 -1.62
N ARG A 57 -3.10 6.44 -2.00
CA ARG A 57 -1.94 7.22 -1.57
C ARG A 57 -1.84 7.36 -0.05
N ALA A 58 -2.98 7.42 0.64
CA ALA A 58 -2.98 7.47 2.10
C ALA A 58 -2.56 6.13 2.71
N ARG A 59 -2.94 4.99 2.10
CA ARG A 59 -2.47 3.66 2.52
C ARG A 59 -0.98 3.47 2.28
N ASP A 60 -0.45 3.97 1.16
CA ASP A 60 0.98 3.92 0.86
C ASP A 60 1.76 4.70 1.94
N LEU A 61 1.32 5.93 2.24
CA LEU A 61 1.92 6.74 3.31
C LEU A 61 1.82 6.08 4.68
N ALA A 62 0.66 5.50 5.02
CA ALA A 62 0.49 4.79 6.29
C ALA A 62 1.42 3.56 6.38
N SER A 63 1.62 2.85 5.28
CA SER A 63 2.53 1.70 5.19
C SER A 63 3.98 2.12 5.38
N ASP A 64 4.42 3.19 4.72
CA ASP A 64 5.76 3.77 4.89
C ASP A 64 6.01 4.22 6.34
N LEU A 65 5.02 4.84 6.96
CA LEU A 65 5.09 5.26 8.36
C LEU A 65 5.15 4.06 9.30
N ALA A 66 4.37 3.01 9.06
CA ALA A 66 4.40 1.79 9.85
C ALA A 66 5.77 1.09 9.77
N GLN A 67 6.37 1.01 8.58
CA GLN A 67 7.73 0.49 8.38
C GLN A 67 8.77 1.33 9.12
N LYS A 68 8.69 2.67 9.02
CA LYS A 68 9.59 3.59 9.74
C LYS A 68 9.41 3.51 11.25
N ALA A 69 8.20 3.35 11.75
CA ALA A 69 7.90 3.18 13.17
C ALA A 69 8.53 1.88 13.69
N THR A 70 8.42 0.78 12.94
CA THR A 70 9.01 -0.51 13.26
C THR A 70 10.55 -0.46 13.20
N ALA A 71 11.11 0.21 12.19
CA ALA A 71 12.55 0.42 12.09
C ALA A 71 13.07 1.30 13.24
N ARG A 72 12.34 2.33 13.65
CA ARG A 72 12.70 3.19 14.79
C ARG A 72 12.62 2.44 16.12
N SER A 73 11.62 1.58 16.33
CA SER A 73 11.59 0.73 17.53
C SER A 73 12.76 -0.25 17.53
N SER A 74 13.14 -0.79 16.36
CA SER A 74 14.32 -1.65 16.21
C SER A 74 15.66 -0.93 16.39
N GLN A 75 15.79 0.33 15.96
CA GLN A 75 16.98 1.16 16.19
C GLN A 75 17.15 1.58 17.65
N ASN A 76 16.05 1.56 18.42
CA ASN A 76 16.07 1.73 19.87
C ASN A 76 16.01 0.38 20.60
N LEU A 77 16.41 -0.72 19.95
CA LEU A 77 16.89 -1.88 20.68
C LEU A 77 18.29 -1.54 21.19
N PRO A 78 18.49 -1.30 22.51
CA PRO A 78 19.82 -1.49 23.06
C PRO A 78 20.27 -2.92 22.74
N CYS A 79 21.57 -3.13 22.64
CA CYS A 79 22.19 -4.44 22.51
C CYS A 79 21.60 -5.47 23.51
N GLU A 80 20.54 -6.17 23.13
CA GLU A 80 20.02 -7.36 23.82
C GLU A 80 20.62 -8.63 23.22
N ARG A 81 21.90 -8.53 22.84
CA ARG A 81 22.82 -9.65 22.62
C ARG A 81 24.03 -9.57 23.55
N SER A 82 23.80 -9.20 24.81
CA SER A 82 24.78 -9.38 25.90
C SER A 82 24.09 -9.43 27.27
N ARG A 83 23.15 -10.34 27.45
CA ARG A 83 22.91 -10.99 28.75
C ARG A 83 22.32 -12.38 28.55
N SER A 84 23.07 -13.21 27.82
CA SER A 84 23.17 -14.60 28.23
C SER A 84 23.59 -14.64 29.71
N SER A 85 23.06 -15.62 30.46
CA SER A 85 23.52 -16.05 31.80
C SER A 85 22.87 -15.40 33.03
N ASP A 86 21.54 -15.36 33.15
CA ASP A 86 20.87 -14.99 34.43
C ASP A 86 19.54 -15.76 34.67
N TRP A 87 19.36 -16.94 34.05
CA TRP A 87 18.18 -17.81 34.24
C TRP A 87 18.52 -19.26 34.60
N LEU A 88 19.56 -19.47 35.41
CA LEU A 88 19.76 -20.74 36.12
C LEU A 88 20.08 -20.43 37.58
N PRO A 89 19.14 -20.64 38.52
CA PRO A 89 19.54 -20.89 39.89
C PRO A 89 20.19 -22.29 39.96
N GLU A 90 21.45 -22.30 40.39
CA GLU A 90 22.24 -23.49 40.74
C GLU A 90 21.49 -24.38 41.76
N PRO A 91 21.74 -25.70 41.78
CA PRO A 91 21.06 -26.63 42.67
C PRO A 91 21.40 -26.33 44.13
N GLY A 92 20.37 -26.02 44.91
CA GLY A 92 20.47 -25.93 46.37
C GLY A 92 20.56 -27.33 46.96
N ASP A 93 21.78 -27.82 47.16
CA ASP A 93 22.09 -28.87 48.13
C ASP A 93 21.73 -28.35 49.53
N GLY A 94 20.73 -28.97 50.15
CA GLY A 94 20.21 -28.52 51.44
C GLY A 94 19.45 -29.61 52.18
N SER A 95 20.21 -30.47 52.87
CA SER A 95 19.85 -31.49 53.88
C SER A 95 19.53 -32.90 53.39
#